data_AF-A0A0C3D6X7-F1
#
_entry.id   AF-A0A0C3D6X7-F1
#
_cell.length_a   1.000
_cell.length_b   1.000
_cell.length_c   1.000
_cell.angle_alpha   90.00
_cell.angle_beta   90.00
_cell.angle_gamma   90.00
#
_symmetry.space_group_name_H-M   'P 1'
#
loop_
_entity.id
_entity.type
_entity.pdbx_description
1 polymer ?
#
loop_
_entity_poly.entity_id
_entity_poly.type
_entity_poly.pdbx_seq_one_letter_code
_entity_poly.pdbx_strand_id
1 'polypeptide(L)'
;MAKTLEKEIVAAIEVAILEAQKTGRNLDMHGIAAIYNCTYQSVCYIRRRIEKQKRTGVDDRKKAGRKPLAAHDKIAEAVKSLLARRPELDQSAIRDYVFDEFGVKICQATVSRLLKRNAIPHKVSNRLYKKSKLFTANERGSVAGGTTTTATGHISLPADSCETYKIPYNYVNLASENASISSLLVSPSANINFRDGVGERDRAFNSQSEVIESTRGYSSPYT
;
A
#
# COMPACT_ATOMS: atom_id res chain seq x y z
N MET A 1 -2.32 16.51 25.50
CA MET A 1 -2.63 15.51 24.45
C MET A 1 -2.80 14.16 25.12
N ALA A 2 -3.86 13.41 24.82
CA ALA A 2 -4.06 12.09 25.41
C ALA A 2 -2.95 11.13 24.96
N LYS A 3 -2.46 10.29 25.88
CA LYS A 3 -1.42 9.30 25.59
C LYS A 3 -1.97 8.30 24.58
N THR A 4 -1.25 8.07 23.48
CA THR A 4 -1.65 7.08 22.48
C THR A 4 -1.52 5.68 23.07
N LEU A 5 -2.52 4.82 22.85
CA LEU A 5 -2.48 3.43 23.27
C LEU A 5 -1.35 2.67 22.55
N GLU A 6 -0.74 1.73 23.26
CA GLU A 6 0.29 0.86 22.69
C GLU A 6 -0.29 -0.03 21.60
N LYS A 7 0.51 -0.32 20.57
CA LYS A 7 0.05 -1.07 19.39
C LYS A 7 -0.41 -2.49 19.75
N GLU A 8 0.24 -3.10 20.73
CA GLU A 8 -0.07 -4.46 21.22
C GLU A 8 -1.44 -4.50 21.90
N ILE A 9 -1.72 -3.54 22.78
CA ILE A 9 -3.03 -3.40 23.44
C ILE A 9 -4.14 -3.20 22.41
N VAL A 10 -3.90 -2.34 21.41
CA VAL A 10 -4.86 -2.10 20.34
C VAL A 10 -5.13 -3.38 19.52
N ALA A 11 -4.10 -4.17 19.22
CA ALA A 11 -4.25 -5.44 18.52
C ALA A 11 -5.04 -6.46 19.35
N ALA A 12 -4.79 -6.56 20.66
CA ALA A 12 -5.52 -7.45 21.57
C ALA A 12 -7.01 -7.08 21.67
N ILE A 13 -7.32 -5.78 21.75
CA ILE A 13 -8.71 -5.28 21.72
C ILE A 13 -9.38 -5.62 20.38
N GLU A 14 -8.67 -5.48 19.25
CA GLU A 14 -9.20 -5.85 17.93
C GLU A 14 -9.56 -7.34 17.87
N VAL A 15 -8.69 -8.22 18.39
CA VAL A 15 -8.94 -9.67 18.45
C VAL A 15 -10.16 -9.98 19.31
N ALA A 16 -10.24 -9.43 20.51
CA ALA A 16 -11.38 -9.63 21.41
C ALA A 16 -12.72 -9.21 20.78
N ILE A 17 -12.74 -8.05 20.11
CA ILE A 17 -13.92 -7.56 19.37
C ILE A 17 -14.30 -8.52 18.24
N LEU A 18 -13.32 -9.02 17.47
CA LEU A 18 -13.57 -9.91 16.35
C LEU A 18 -14.04 -11.29 16.80
N GLU A 19 -13.51 -11.83 17.90
CA GLU A 19 -13.95 -13.11 18.49
C GLU A 19 -15.36 -13.02 19.05
N ALA A 20 -15.70 -11.94 19.76
CA ALA A 20 -17.06 -11.69 20.23
C ALA A 20 -18.06 -11.62 19.06
N GLN A 21 -17.69 -10.96 17.96
CA GLN A 21 -18.50 -10.91 16.74
C GLN A 21 -18.65 -12.29 16.07
N LYS A 22 -17.60 -13.11 16.03
CA LYS A 22 -17.64 -14.47 15.46
C LYS A 22 -18.53 -15.41 16.26
N THR A 23 -18.54 -15.28 17.59
CA THR A 23 -19.32 -16.12 18.49
C THR A 23 -20.78 -15.68 18.63
N GLY A 24 -21.17 -14.55 18.01
CA GLY A 24 -22.52 -14.00 18.09
C GLY A 24 -22.88 -13.48 19.49
N ARG A 25 -21.89 -13.30 20.38
CA ARG A 25 -22.11 -12.77 21.73
C ARG A 25 -22.26 -11.25 21.70
N ASN A 26 -23.04 -10.72 22.63
CA ASN A 26 -23.11 -9.28 22.85
C ASN A 26 -21.73 -8.75 23.28
N LEU A 27 -21.24 -7.70 22.62
CA LEU A 27 -19.95 -7.09 22.95
C LEU A 27 -20.07 -6.26 24.22
N ASP A 28 -19.45 -6.73 25.31
CA ASP A 28 -19.24 -5.92 26.50
C ASP A 28 -18.01 -5.01 26.35
N MET A 29 -18.28 -3.79 25.90
CA MET A 29 -17.26 -2.77 25.66
C MET A 29 -16.65 -2.25 26.96
N HIS A 30 -17.41 -2.25 28.08
CA HIS A 30 -16.91 -1.81 29.38
C HIS A 30 -15.98 -2.87 29.99
N GLY A 31 -16.34 -4.15 29.88
CA GLY A 31 -15.47 -5.26 30.28
C GLY A 31 -14.15 -5.27 29.54
N ILE A 32 -14.17 -5.10 28.21
CA ILE A 32 -12.94 -5.00 27.40
C ILE A 32 -12.09 -3.80 27.85
N ALA A 33 -12.72 -2.63 28.08
CA ALA A 33 -12.01 -1.44 28.53
C ALA A 33 -11.30 -1.66 29.88
N ALA A 34 -11.97 -2.34 30.82
CA ALA A 34 -11.42 -2.68 32.13
C ALA A 34 -10.24 -3.67 32.04
N ILE A 35 -10.36 -4.74 31.22
CA ILE A 35 -9.31 -5.76 31.05
C ILE A 35 -8.01 -5.13 30.53
N TYR A 36 -8.11 -4.21 29.57
CA TYR A 36 -6.95 -3.60 28.92
C TYR A 36 -6.55 -2.24 29.52
N ASN A 37 -7.11 -1.86 30.67
CA ASN A 37 -6.85 -0.57 31.34
C ASN A 37 -6.94 0.63 30.38
N CYS A 38 -7.96 0.65 29.53
CA CYS A 38 -8.18 1.70 28.54
C CYS A 38 -9.55 2.35 28.69
N THR A 39 -9.76 3.50 28.06
CA THR A 39 -11.06 4.18 28.14
C THR A 39 -12.08 3.49 27.24
N TYR A 40 -13.34 3.46 27.67
CA TYR A 40 -14.47 3.00 26.87
C TYR A 40 -14.50 3.66 25.47
N GLN A 41 -14.21 4.96 25.41
CA GLN A 41 -14.18 5.71 24.16
C GLN A 41 -13.14 5.16 23.17
N SER A 42 -11.96 4.74 23.67
CA SER A 42 -10.93 4.11 22.84
C SER A 42 -11.41 2.79 22.23
N VAL A 43 -12.09 1.95 23.01
CA VAL A 43 -12.65 0.67 22.53
C VAL A 43 -13.75 0.93 21.49
N CYS A 44 -14.64 1.89 21.74
CA CYS A 44 -15.67 2.31 20.77
C CYS A 44 -15.07 2.82 19.46
N TYR A 45 -13.98 3.59 19.53
CA TYR A 45 -13.27 4.06 18.34
C TYR A 45 -12.67 2.90 17.54
N ILE A 46 -12.02 1.95 18.22
CA ILE A 46 -11.46 0.74 17.57
C ILE A 46 -12.56 -0.07 16.90
N ARG A 47 -13.68 -0.31 17.59
CA ARG A 47 -14.84 -1.01 17.04
C ARG A 47 -15.39 -0.31 15.80
N ARG A 48 -15.65 1.00 15.88
CA ARG A 48 -16.17 1.79 14.74
C ARG A 48 -15.22 1.73 13.55
N ARG A 49 -13.91 1.72 13.79
CA ARG A 49 -12.91 1.57 12.73
C ARG A 49 -12.97 0.18 12.07
N ILE A 50 -13.09 -0.89 12.86
CA ILE A 50 -13.27 -2.26 12.33
C ILE A 50 -14.54 -2.34 11.47
N GLU A 51 -15.66 -1.80 11.96
CA GLU A 51 -16.94 -1.77 11.23
C GLU A 51 -16.82 -0.97 9.93
N LYS A 52 -16.16 0.19 9.96
CA LYS A 52 -15.89 0.99 8.75
C LYS A 52 -15.03 0.22 7.75
N GLN A 53 -13.99 -0.47 8.21
CA GLN A 53 -13.13 -1.30 7.37
C GLN A 53 -13.92 -2.46 6.75
N LYS A 54 -14.81 -3.11 7.52
CA LYS A 54 -15.71 -4.15 6.99
C LYS A 54 -16.69 -3.62 5.94
N ARG A 55 -17.24 -2.42 6.15
CA ARG A 55 -18.20 -1.80 5.22
C ARG A 55 -17.55 -1.29 3.93
N THR A 56 -16.39 -0.67 4.04
CA THR A 56 -15.73 0.04 2.92
C THR A 56 -14.60 -0.74 2.27
N GLY A 57 -14.06 -1.76 2.94
CA GLY A 57 -12.83 -2.44 2.54
C GLY A 57 -11.55 -1.59 2.73
N VAL A 58 -11.68 -0.34 3.20
CA VAL A 58 -10.55 0.60 3.34
C VAL A 58 -10.13 0.70 4.80
N ASP A 59 -8.84 0.48 5.08
CA ASP A 59 -8.26 0.67 6.40
C ASP A 59 -7.73 2.10 6.53
N ASP A 60 -8.29 2.89 7.46
CA ASP A 60 -7.87 4.27 7.72
C ASP A 60 -6.40 4.39 8.14
N ARG A 61 -5.79 3.32 8.67
CA ARG A 61 -4.34 3.30 8.98
C ARG A 61 -3.50 3.35 7.71
N LYS A 62 -4.01 2.78 6.62
CA LYS A 62 -3.38 2.81 5.31
C LYS A 62 -3.84 4.09 4.62
N LYS A 63 -3.04 5.16 4.75
CA LYS A 63 -3.24 6.34 3.89
C LYS A 63 -3.29 5.85 2.45
N ALA A 64 -4.44 6.05 1.79
CA ALA A 64 -4.56 5.76 0.38
C ALA A 64 -3.41 6.47 -0.33
N GLY A 65 -2.59 5.71 -1.06
CA GLY A 65 -1.51 6.28 -1.84
C GLY A 65 -2.07 7.34 -2.80
N ARG A 66 -1.18 8.14 -3.40
CA ARG A 66 -1.61 9.07 -4.46
C ARG A 66 -2.44 8.29 -5.48
N LYS A 67 -3.63 8.81 -5.79
CA LYS A 67 -4.52 8.19 -6.78
C LYS A 67 -3.71 7.96 -8.05
N PRO A 68 -3.75 6.74 -8.63
CA PRO A 68 -3.06 6.48 -9.89
C PRO A 68 -3.58 7.46 -10.94
N LEU A 69 -2.69 7.87 -11.85
CA LEU A 69 -3.08 8.72 -12.96
C LEU A 69 -4.15 8.01 -13.78
N ALA A 70 -5.23 8.71 -14.13
CA ALA A 70 -6.27 8.15 -14.98
C ALA A 70 -5.64 7.70 -16.31
N ALA A 71 -6.04 6.52 -16.80
CA ALA A 71 -5.54 5.94 -18.05
C ALA A 71 -4.01 5.74 -18.12
N HIS A 72 -3.34 5.50 -16.99
CA HIS A 72 -1.90 5.27 -16.92
C HIS A 72 -1.38 4.28 -17.98
N ASP A 73 -2.10 3.17 -18.19
CA ASP A 73 -1.65 2.11 -19.10
C ASP A 73 -1.74 2.55 -20.57
N LYS A 74 -2.81 3.26 -20.95
CA LYS A 74 -2.95 3.84 -22.30
C LYS A 74 -1.86 4.88 -22.58
N ILE A 75 -1.55 5.73 -21.60
CA ILE A 75 -0.48 6.71 -21.71
C ILE A 75 0.87 6.00 -21.88
N ALA A 76 1.11 4.91 -21.13
CA ALA A 76 2.34 4.14 -21.23
C ALA A 76 2.52 3.49 -22.61
N GLU A 77 1.45 2.93 -23.18
CA GLU A 77 1.46 2.37 -24.54
C GLU A 77 1.72 3.44 -25.62
N ALA A 78 1.08 4.60 -25.51
CA ALA A 78 1.31 5.72 -26.42
C ALA A 78 2.75 6.25 -26.34
N VAL A 79 3.29 6.42 -25.13
CA VAL A 79 4.70 6.83 -24.94
C VAL A 79 5.66 5.77 -25.48
N LYS A 80 5.35 4.48 -25.32
CA LYS A 80 6.16 3.38 -25.87
C LYS A 80 6.16 3.39 -27.40
N SER A 81 5.02 3.63 -28.04
CA SER A 81 4.93 3.74 -29.50
C SER A 81 5.64 4.98 -30.04
N LEU A 82 5.56 6.11 -29.33
CA LEU A 82 6.28 7.34 -29.66
C LEU A 82 7.80 7.13 -29.61
N LEU A 83 8.30 6.51 -28.54
CA LEU A 83 9.74 6.25 -28.36
C LEU A 83 10.27 5.19 -29.33
N ALA A 84 9.44 4.25 -29.78
CA ALA A 84 9.80 3.32 -30.85
C ALA A 84 10.04 4.05 -32.18
N ARG A 85 9.29 5.14 -32.45
CA ARG A 85 9.48 5.98 -33.65
C ARG A 85 10.61 6.99 -33.50
N ARG A 86 10.79 7.54 -32.29
CA ARG A 86 11.76 8.60 -31.99
C ARG A 86 12.45 8.33 -30.64
N PRO A 87 13.50 7.49 -30.60
CA PRO A 87 14.14 7.05 -29.36
C PRO A 87 14.94 8.15 -28.64
N GLU A 88 15.23 9.26 -29.31
CA GLU A 88 16.06 10.36 -28.78
C GLU A 88 15.23 11.53 -28.22
N LEU A 89 13.93 11.32 -28.01
CA LEU A 89 13.03 12.37 -27.53
C LEU A 89 13.32 12.74 -26.07
N ASP A 90 13.42 14.04 -25.79
CA ASP A 90 13.55 14.54 -24.41
C ASP A 90 12.27 14.32 -23.59
N GLN A 91 12.40 14.19 -22.27
CA GLN A 91 11.24 14.03 -21.37
C GLN A 91 10.27 15.21 -21.41
N SER A 92 10.75 16.42 -21.76
CA SER A 92 9.88 17.59 -21.98
C SER A 92 8.98 17.37 -23.20
N ALA A 93 9.51 16.87 -24.30
CA ALA A 93 8.72 16.58 -25.50
C ALA A 93 7.72 15.43 -25.26
N ILE A 94 8.11 14.41 -24.48
CA ILE A 94 7.17 13.34 -24.07
C ILE A 94 6.03 13.91 -23.24
N ARG A 95 6.33 14.83 -22.31
CA ARG A 95 5.30 15.51 -21.50
C ARG A 95 4.32 16.28 -22.37
N ASP A 96 4.84 17.06 -23.31
CA ASP A 96 4.03 17.92 -24.18
C ASP A 96 3.14 17.03 -25.09
N TYR A 97 3.68 15.93 -25.62
CA TYR A 97 2.92 14.92 -26.36
C TYR A 97 1.75 14.32 -25.53
N VAL A 98 2.00 13.96 -24.26
CA VAL A 98 0.93 13.41 -23.40
C VAL A 98 -0.14 14.44 -23.10
N PHE A 99 0.24 15.72 -23.00
CA PHE A 99 -0.73 16.80 -22.85
C PHE A 99 -1.58 16.97 -24.11
N ASP A 100 -0.97 16.91 -25.31
CA ASP A 100 -1.67 17.06 -26.57
C ASP A 100 -2.65 15.91 -26.85
N GLU A 101 -2.25 14.66 -26.55
CA GLU A 101 -3.07 13.47 -26.85
C GLU A 101 -4.13 13.16 -25.77
N PHE A 102 -3.83 13.40 -24.49
CA PHE A 102 -4.71 13.03 -23.38
C PHE A 102 -5.30 14.22 -22.61
N GLY A 103 -4.85 15.46 -22.89
CA GLY A 103 -5.27 16.65 -22.14
C GLY A 103 -4.76 16.69 -20.69
N VAL A 104 -3.83 15.81 -20.31
CA VAL A 104 -3.35 15.68 -18.92
C VAL A 104 -2.01 16.39 -18.75
N LYS A 105 -1.97 17.40 -17.89
CA LYS A 105 -0.71 18.08 -17.52
C LYS A 105 0.08 17.21 -16.54
N ILE A 106 1.22 16.70 -16.99
CA ILE A 106 2.10 15.83 -16.20
C ILE A 106 3.41 16.58 -15.87
N CYS A 107 3.98 16.39 -14.68
CA CYS A 107 5.32 16.91 -14.37
C CYS A 107 6.43 15.96 -14.85
N GLN A 108 7.64 16.50 -15.09
CA GLN A 108 8.78 15.70 -15.57
C GLN A 108 9.10 14.50 -14.65
N ALA A 109 8.97 14.66 -13.33
CA ALA A 109 9.16 13.57 -12.38
C ALA A 109 8.16 12.42 -12.58
N THR A 110 6.93 12.72 -12.97
CA THR A 110 5.91 11.70 -13.25
C THR A 110 6.21 10.98 -14.57
N VAL A 111 6.68 11.68 -15.61
CA VAL A 111 7.16 11.04 -16.85
C VAL A 111 8.33 10.10 -16.56
N SER A 112 9.32 10.55 -15.77
CA SER A 112 10.45 9.69 -15.37
C SER A 112 9.99 8.44 -14.61
N ARG A 113 9.03 8.57 -13.69
CA ARG A 113 8.44 7.42 -12.98
C ARG A 113 7.67 6.49 -13.91
N LEU A 114 6.92 7.04 -14.87
CA LEU A 114 6.18 6.28 -15.87
C LEU A 114 7.14 5.43 -16.71
N LEU A 115 8.25 6.01 -17.19
CA LEU A 115 9.26 5.29 -17.96
C LEU A 115 9.91 4.16 -17.13
N LYS A 116 10.30 4.45 -15.89
CA LYS A 116 10.91 3.46 -14.99
C LYS A 116 9.94 2.32 -14.63
N ARG A 117 8.70 2.64 -14.27
CA ARG A 117 7.68 1.66 -13.86
C ARG A 117 7.32 0.69 -14.99
N ASN A 118 7.29 1.17 -16.23
CA ASN A 118 6.96 0.37 -17.41
C ASN A 118 8.20 -0.23 -18.10
N ALA A 119 9.39 -0.10 -17.49
CA ALA A 119 10.66 -0.56 -18.04
C ALA A 119 10.93 -0.07 -19.49
N ILE A 120 10.52 1.16 -19.80
CA ILE A 120 10.72 1.77 -21.13
C ILE A 120 12.16 2.33 -21.17
N PRO A 121 13.03 1.83 -22.07
CA PRO A 121 14.38 2.34 -22.19
C PRO A 121 14.33 3.78 -22.71
N HIS A 122 14.89 4.71 -21.93
CA HIS A 122 14.98 6.13 -22.28
C HIS A 122 16.41 6.61 -22.01
N LYS A 123 17.03 7.25 -23.01
CA LYS A 123 18.37 7.85 -22.84
C LYS A 123 18.25 8.99 -21.83
N VAL A 124 18.85 8.82 -20.65
CA VAL A 124 18.96 9.90 -19.67
C VAL A 124 20.02 10.88 -20.19
N SER A 125 19.60 11.89 -20.94
CA SER A 125 20.46 13.01 -21.29
C SER A 125 20.73 13.82 -20.02
N ASN A 126 21.80 13.48 -19.29
CA ASN A 126 22.25 14.30 -18.19
C ASN A 126 22.77 15.61 -18.78
N ARG A 127 21.95 16.67 -18.77
CA ARG A 127 22.27 17.97 -19.37
C ARG A 127 23.60 18.55 -18.87
N LEU A 128 24.01 18.20 -17.64
CA LEU A 128 25.30 18.55 -17.05
C LEU A 128 26.50 17.93 -17.77
N TYR A 129 26.29 16.79 -18.42
CA TYR A 129 27.31 16.07 -19.17
C TYR A 129 26.99 16.00 -20.66
N LYS A 130 26.59 17.11 -21.29
CA LYS A 130 26.50 17.19 -22.76
C LYS A 130 27.78 16.74 -23.50
N LYS A 131 28.92 16.63 -22.79
CA LYS A 131 30.19 16.10 -23.28
C LYS A 131 30.50 14.64 -22.91
N SER A 132 29.74 13.98 -22.03
CA SER A 132 29.95 12.55 -21.75
C SER A 132 28.75 11.72 -22.22
N LYS A 133 29.02 10.83 -23.19
CA LYS A 133 28.07 9.82 -23.64
C LYS A 133 27.95 8.76 -22.53
N LEU A 134 27.06 8.98 -21.56
CA LEU A 134 26.73 7.94 -20.58
C LEU A 134 25.66 7.03 -21.18
N PHE A 135 26.10 5.88 -21.66
CA PHE A 135 25.22 4.76 -21.99
C PHE A 135 24.87 4.03 -20.70
N THR A 136 23.61 4.07 -20.28
CA THR A 136 23.10 3.11 -19.29
C THR A 136 22.77 1.82 -20.03
N ALA A 137 23.70 0.87 -20.05
CA ALA A 137 23.41 -0.50 -20.43
C ALA A 137 22.53 -1.11 -19.33
N ASN A 138 21.25 -1.30 -19.62
CA ASN A 138 20.41 -2.15 -18.80
C ASN A 138 20.72 -3.60 -19.16
N GLU A 139 20.97 -4.46 -18.17
CA GLU A 139 21.28 -5.91 -18.32
C GLU A 139 20.19 -6.73 -19.04
N ARG A 140 19.10 -6.10 -19.53
CA ARG A 140 17.97 -6.72 -20.21
C ARG A 140 17.79 -6.34 -21.69
N GLY A 141 18.72 -5.61 -22.29
CA GLY A 141 18.61 -5.24 -23.70
C GLY A 141 19.95 -5.19 -24.40
N SER A 142 20.21 -6.18 -25.25
CA SER A 142 21.35 -6.24 -26.16
C SER A 142 21.42 -4.98 -27.03
N VAL A 143 22.54 -4.27 -26.97
CA VAL A 143 22.85 -3.17 -27.89
C VAL A 143 23.70 -3.75 -29.01
N ALA A 144 23.11 -3.89 -30.21
CA ALA A 144 23.88 -4.06 -31.43
C ALA A 144 24.64 -2.76 -31.71
N GLY A 145 25.96 -2.79 -31.52
CA GLY A 145 26.84 -1.65 -31.78
C GLY A 145 26.94 -1.39 -33.28
N GLY A 146 26.42 -0.24 -33.72
CA GLY A 146 26.75 0.34 -35.02
C GLY A 146 28.18 0.84 -35.01
N THR A 147 28.98 0.36 -35.96
CA THR A 147 30.36 0.76 -36.21
C THR A 147 30.40 2.19 -36.74
N THR A 148 30.99 3.11 -35.99
CA THR A 148 31.44 4.40 -36.53
C THR A 148 32.95 4.52 -36.31
N THR A 149 33.67 4.28 -37.39
CA THR A 149 34.93 4.90 -37.84
C THR A 149 35.63 5.80 -36.83
N THR A 150 36.77 5.33 -36.31
CA THR A 150 37.68 6.14 -35.47
C THR A 150 38.90 6.52 -36.29
N ALA A 151 39.06 7.83 -36.50
CA ALA A 151 40.29 8.44 -36.97
C ALA A 151 41.40 8.26 -35.93
N THR A 152 42.59 7.97 -36.44
CA THR A 152 43.84 7.69 -35.73
C THR A 152 44.22 8.85 -34.80
N GLY A 153 44.25 8.60 -33.50
CA GLY A 153 44.79 9.50 -32.48
C GLY A 153 45.52 8.69 -31.43
N HIS A 154 46.84 8.66 -31.52
CA HIS A 154 47.74 7.98 -30.59
C HIS A 154 47.74 8.78 -29.27
N ILE A 155 47.15 8.23 -28.21
CA ILE A 155 47.24 8.78 -26.86
C ILE A 155 47.87 7.73 -25.97
N SER A 156 49.04 8.07 -25.45
CA SER A 156 49.85 7.28 -24.54
C SER A 156 49.13 7.04 -23.21
N LEU A 157 49.07 5.78 -22.80
CA LEU A 157 48.63 5.34 -21.47
C LEU A 157 49.69 5.69 -20.42
N PRO A 158 49.33 6.29 -19.28
CA PRO A 158 50.15 6.19 -18.08
C PRO A 158 49.87 4.84 -17.40
N ALA A 159 50.94 4.09 -17.20
CA ALA A 159 51.00 2.95 -16.30
C ALA A 159 51.00 3.41 -14.84
N ASP A 160 50.57 2.51 -13.97
CA ASP A 160 50.80 2.48 -12.52
C ASP A 160 49.97 3.40 -11.61
N SER A 161 48.94 2.82 -11.00
CA SER A 161 48.84 2.67 -9.54
C SER A 161 47.50 2.01 -9.16
N CYS A 162 47.50 0.70 -8.95
CA CYS A 162 46.34 -0.04 -8.46
C CYS A 162 46.28 0.09 -6.93
N GLU A 163 45.76 1.21 -6.44
CA GLU A 163 45.38 1.38 -5.03
C GLU A 163 44.03 0.68 -4.75
N THR A 164 44.14 -0.40 -4.00
CA THR A 164 43.22 -0.92 -2.97
C THR A 164 41.80 -0.33 -2.94
N TYR A 165 40.88 -0.90 -3.71
CA TYR A 165 39.45 -0.78 -3.42
C TYR A 165 39.08 -1.70 -2.26
N LYS A 166 38.90 -1.11 -1.08
CA LYS A 166 38.20 -1.73 0.05
C LYS A 166 36.77 -2.04 -0.38
N ILE A 167 36.41 -3.31 -0.36
CA ILE A 167 35.02 -3.80 -0.50
C ILE A 167 34.33 -3.58 0.85
N PRO A 168 33.29 -2.75 0.98
CA PRO A 168 32.37 -2.86 2.10
C PRO A 168 31.21 -3.71 1.63
N TYR A 169 31.04 -4.92 2.17
CA TYR A 169 29.74 -5.48 2.60
C TYR A 169 30.02 -6.87 3.17
N ASN A 170 30.17 -6.91 4.50
CA ASN A 170 30.04 -8.11 5.29
C ASN A 170 28.62 -8.67 5.11
N TYR A 171 28.51 -9.83 4.47
CA TYR A 171 27.33 -10.67 4.60
C TYR A 171 27.38 -11.34 5.98
N VAL A 172 26.59 -10.85 6.91
CA VAL A 172 26.33 -11.53 8.18
C VAL A 172 25.36 -12.67 7.87
N ASN A 173 25.90 -13.88 7.70
CA ASN A 173 25.16 -15.12 7.83
C ASN A 173 24.99 -15.41 9.32
N LEU A 174 23.80 -15.13 9.86
CA LEU A 174 23.39 -15.61 11.18
C LEU A 174 22.69 -16.96 11.02
N ALA A 175 23.48 -17.98 11.34
CA ALA A 175 23.13 -19.21 12.06
C ALA A 175 21.64 -19.60 12.07
N SER A 176 21.32 -20.63 11.28
CA SER A 176 20.24 -21.57 11.55
C SER A 176 20.85 -22.73 12.33
N GLU A 177 20.81 -22.67 13.66
CA GLU A 177 21.09 -23.81 14.52
C GLU A 177 20.08 -23.86 15.67
N ASN A 178 19.42 -25.03 15.74
CA ASN A 178 18.93 -25.70 16.94
C ASN A 178 17.78 -25.07 17.73
N ALA A 179 16.62 -25.73 17.72
CA ALA A 179 16.28 -26.61 18.84
C ALA A 179 14.86 -27.19 18.68
N SER A 180 14.83 -28.51 18.57
CA SER A 180 13.70 -29.37 18.88
C SER A 180 13.21 -29.09 20.30
N ILE A 181 11.93 -28.76 20.46
CA ILE A 181 11.22 -28.92 21.74
C ILE A 181 10.00 -29.79 21.48
N SER A 182 10.20 -31.08 21.74
CA SER A 182 9.16 -32.06 21.95
C SER A 182 8.43 -31.78 23.27
N SER A 183 7.12 -32.04 23.26
CA SER A 183 6.31 -32.60 24.35
C SER A 183 6.41 -31.98 25.75
N LEU A 184 5.31 -31.41 26.24
CA LEU A 184 4.78 -31.54 27.62
C LEU A 184 3.35 -30.95 27.58
N LEU A 185 2.31 -31.75 27.38
CA LEU A 185 1.53 -32.45 28.42
C LEU A 185 0.73 -31.54 29.38
N VAL A 186 -0.56 -31.89 29.46
CA VAL A 186 -1.47 -31.80 30.63
C VAL A 186 -2.33 -30.54 30.75
N SER A 187 -3.59 -30.73 30.32
CA SER A 187 -4.78 -30.05 30.85
C SER A 187 -4.94 -30.34 32.35
N PRO A 188 -5.56 -29.42 33.09
CA PRO A 188 -6.65 -29.87 33.94
C PRO A 188 -7.94 -29.09 33.72
N SER A 189 -8.98 -29.89 33.57
CA SER A 189 -10.39 -29.56 33.72
C SER A 189 -10.65 -28.84 35.05
N ALA A 190 -11.29 -27.68 35.02
CA ALA A 190 -11.92 -27.07 36.18
C ALA A 190 -13.41 -26.89 35.88
N ASN A 191 -14.13 -27.87 36.40
CA ASN A 191 -15.57 -28.00 36.51
C ASN A 191 -16.08 -26.91 37.47
N ILE A 192 -16.86 -25.94 36.98
CA ILE A 192 -17.68 -25.06 37.83
C ILE A 192 -19.13 -25.22 37.40
N ASN A 193 -19.80 -26.16 38.08
CA ASN A 193 -21.23 -26.14 38.31
C ASN A 193 -21.60 -24.96 39.23
N PHE A 194 -22.91 -24.63 39.25
CA PHE A 194 -23.62 -23.55 39.96
C PHE A 194 -23.88 -22.30 39.09
N ARG A 195 -25.11 -21.84 38.87
CA ARG A 195 -26.37 -22.11 39.58
C ARG A 195 -27.54 -21.65 38.71
N ASP A 196 -28.60 -22.45 38.68
CA ASP A 196 -29.91 -22.07 38.18
C ASP A 196 -30.41 -20.78 38.84
N GLY A 197 -30.91 -19.88 37.99
CA GLY A 197 -31.59 -18.66 38.37
C GLY A 197 -32.74 -18.43 37.41
N VAL A 198 -33.76 -19.29 37.54
CA VAL A 198 -35.07 -19.15 36.91
C VAL A 198 -35.64 -17.79 37.32
N GLY A 199 -35.78 -16.90 36.34
CA GLY A 199 -36.31 -15.55 36.49
C GLY A 199 -37.35 -15.31 35.41
N GLU A 200 -38.37 -16.15 35.42
CA GLU A 200 -39.65 -16.01 34.73
C GLU A 200 -40.25 -14.64 35.06
N ARG A 201 -40.29 -13.72 34.09
CA ARG A 201 -41.22 -12.59 34.10
C ARG A 201 -41.73 -12.35 32.70
N ASP A 202 -42.90 -12.91 32.50
CA ASP A 202 -43.96 -12.41 31.64
C ASP A 202 -43.93 -10.89 31.50
N ARG A 203 -43.77 -10.42 30.27
CA ARG A 203 -44.48 -9.24 29.78
C ARG A 203 -44.92 -9.48 28.34
N ALA A 204 -46.12 -10.05 28.24
CA ALA A 204 -47.05 -9.73 27.19
C ALA A 204 -47.41 -8.23 27.20
N PHE A 205 -48.04 -7.78 26.11
CA PHE A 205 -48.44 -6.41 25.75
C PHE A 205 -47.30 -5.57 25.14
N ASN A 206 -47.40 -5.00 23.93
CA ASN A 206 -48.61 -4.50 23.29
C ASN A 206 -48.42 -4.44 21.76
N SER A 207 -49.38 -5.02 21.06
CA SER A 207 -49.72 -4.79 19.66
C SER A 207 -50.41 -3.42 19.52
N GLN A 208 -49.95 -2.59 18.58
CA GLN A 208 -50.72 -1.57 17.82
C GLN A 208 -49.70 -0.84 16.92
N SER A 209 -49.64 -1.16 15.63
CA SER A 209 -50.38 -0.49 14.54
C SER A 209 -50.12 1.01 14.47
N GLU A 210 -49.31 1.44 13.50
CA GLU A 210 -49.70 2.59 12.68
C GLU A 210 -48.94 2.57 11.34
N VAL A 211 -49.75 2.37 10.30
CA VAL A 211 -49.45 2.58 8.89
C VAL A 211 -49.42 4.09 8.67
N ILE A 212 -48.29 4.63 8.22
CA ILE A 212 -48.28 5.95 7.57
C ILE A 212 -47.62 5.78 6.21
N GLU A 213 -48.44 5.38 5.25
CA GLU A 213 -48.23 5.74 3.85
C GLU A 213 -48.31 7.26 3.74
N SER A 214 -47.22 7.91 3.36
CA SER A 214 -47.28 9.28 2.83
C SER A 214 -46.50 9.33 1.53
N THR A 215 -47.22 9.02 0.47
CA THR A 215 -46.91 9.35 -0.91
C THR A 215 -46.82 10.87 -1.06
N ARG A 216 -45.61 11.40 -1.22
CA ARG A 216 -45.40 12.73 -1.81
C ARG A 216 -44.69 12.57 -3.14
N GLY A 217 -45.49 12.48 -4.19
CA GLY A 217 -45.05 12.78 -5.55
C GLY A 217 -44.73 14.26 -5.64
N TYR A 218 -43.50 14.58 -6.05
CA TYR A 218 -43.16 15.90 -6.56
C TYR A 218 -43.12 15.82 -8.09
N SER A 219 -44.11 16.48 -8.69
CA SER A 219 -44.14 16.79 -10.11
C SER A 219 -43.02 17.76 -10.48
N SER A 220 -42.38 17.45 -11.60
CA SER A 220 -41.44 18.31 -12.30
C SER A 220 -42.21 19.35 -13.13
N PRO A 221 -41.78 20.62 -13.16
CA PRO A 221 -42.17 21.50 -14.25
C PRO A 221 -40.97 22.32 -14.74
N TYR A 222 -40.25 21.82 -15.76
CA TYR A 222 -39.55 22.67 -16.72
C TYR A 222 -39.62 22.02 -18.10
N THR A 223 -40.71 22.34 -18.80
CA THR A 223 -40.74 22.57 -20.24
C THR A 223 -39.94 23.82 -20.59
#